data_AF-A0A482IPW0-F1
#
_entry.id   AF-A0A482IPW0-F1
#
_cell.length_a   1.000
_cell.length_b   1.000
_cell.length_c   1.000
_cell.angle_alpha   90.00
_cell.angle_beta   90.00
_cell.angle_gamma   90.00
#
_symmetry.space_group_name_H-M   'P 1'
#
loop_
_entity.id
_entity.type
_entity.pdbx_description
1 polymer ?
#
loop_
_entity_poly.entity_id
_entity_poly.type
_entity_poly.pdbx_seq_one_letter_code
_entity_poly.pdbx_strand_id
1 'polypeptide(L)'
;MKTSRKHGIGERSCLSMAAMLLIVLTQAGVASAQTAQAKKGAPARFDVTEYVIRGNTVLNEVEIEESIEPFLGPARSVEDVEGARAALEKRYQERGFQSVVVELPEQRVTAGVVLLQVVETRVGRLRVVGAEHYSPAAVRDAVPSLAEGGVPDFNAAQKELTALNSTPNRHVVPMVRPGSLPQTVDVELKMEDHNPLSASASLNNDHSIDTHELRASATLGHDNLWQLGHQASVTFFGAPQALSEARVWSFSYLAPFRNSPFSVQATGYTSDSNVATVGGTSVLGKGYAVGVQGNYALPQTGDWSGSLGLGVDFKDLKEKVSLGGSSNEVPIHYVPITFSFNGYRFSESSQSSLAVSAVAGTGIGSDSQAFGAKRYRASPSFMYLKADGSHTQNVKGGLQLYARGAAQISTGPLVSGEQFAAGGATSVRGYFSAEATGDDGLLGTLEVRTPSYEHYLWTGVDEWRMYAFFDAATLRLRDALPEQRRSYTLLGAGVGTSIRFYRSVTGKLDFGWPLRDAQRTQAGSLTVNFNVRANF
;
A
#
# COMPACT_ATOMS: atom_id res chain seq x y z
N MET A 1 35.93 -58.87 -7.78
CA MET A 1 34.68 -59.63 -8.00
C MET A 1 33.68 -58.65 -8.63
N LYS A 2 33.49 -58.61 -9.97
CA LYS A 2 32.50 -59.37 -10.79
C LYS A 2 31.13 -59.44 -10.09
N THR A 3 30.00 -58.91 -10.59
CA THR A 3 29.42 -58.77 -11.95
C THR A 3 28.25 -57.75 -11.91
N SER A 4 28.08 -56.78 -12.82
CA SER A 4 27.51 -56.80 -14.21
C SER A 4 25.97 -56.64 -14.32
N ARG A 5 25.54 -55.53 -14.97
CA ARG A 5 24.49 -55.35 -16.02
C ARG A 5 24.23 -53.82 -16.16
N LYS A 6 24.68 -53.02 -17.15
CA LYS A 6 24.49 -52.97 -18.64
C LYS A 6 23.00 -52.99 -19.02
N HIS A 7 22.36 -52.04 -19.73
CA HIS A 7 22.67 -51.03 -20.78
C HIS A 7 21.67 -49.84 -20.59
N GLY A 8 21.74 -48.61 -21.14
CA GLY A 8 22.35 -48.00 -22.33
C GLY A 8 21.30 -47.00 -22.89
N ILE A 9 21.57 -45.68 -22.91
CA ILE A 9 21.74 -44.81 -24.11
C ILE A 9 20.61 -44.97 -25.15
N GLY A 10 19.90 -43.95 -25.65
CA GLY A 10 20.00 -42.49 -25.63
C GLY A 10 19.10 -41.91 -26.75
N GLU A 11 19.03 -40.57 -26.83
CA GLU A 11 18.79 -39.73 -28.03
C GLU A 11 17.55 -40.01 -28.93
N ARG A 12 16.59 -39.09 -29.13
CA ARG A 12 16.58 -37.79 -29.86
C ARG A 12 15.56 -37.90 -31.03
N SER A 13 14.83 -36.80 -31.25
CA SER A 13 14.38 -36.30 -32.56
C SER A 13 13.14 -36.88 -33.28
N CYS A 14 12.22 -35.95 -33.54
CA CYS A 14 11.64 -35.58 -34.84
C CYS A 14 10.69 -36.51 -35.64
N LEU A 15 9.57 -35.87 -35.99
CA LEU A 15 8.92 -35.82 -37.30
C LEU A 15 8.31 -37.09 -37.94
N SER A 16 6.98 -36.99 -38.07
CA SER A 16 6.26 -36.94 -39.36
C SER A 16 5.86 -38.25 -40.08
N MET A 17 4.64 -38.15 -40.64
CA MET A 17 4.06 -38.83 -41.80
C MET A 17 3.53 -40.28 -41.72
N ALA A 18 2.23 -40.38 -42.05
CA ALA A 18 1.56 -41.30 -43.00
C ALA A 18 1.58 -42.81 -42.66
N ALA A 19 0.66 -43.70 -43.04
CA ALA A 19 -0.45 -43.80 -44.02
C ALA A 19 -1.43 -44.87 -43.45
N MET A 20 -2.65 -45.12 -43.94
CA MET A 20 -3.04 -45.88 -45.13
C MET A 20 -4.58 -45.99 -45.10
N LEU A 21 -5.34 -45.58 -46.12
CA LEU A 21 -5.64 -46.25 -47.40
C LEU A 21 -6.61 -47.45 -47.29
N LEU A 22 -7.83 -47.28 -47.81
CA LEU A 22 -8.52 -48.34 -48.54
C LEU A 22 -9.40 -47.73 -49.64
N ILE A 23 -9.06 -48.08 -50.88
CA ILE A 23 -9.72 -47.74 -52.14
C ILE A 23 -10.45 -49.00 -52.61
N VAL A 24 -11.72 -48.86 -53.03
CA VAL A 24 -12.33 -49.73 -54.04
C VAL A 24 -13.08 -48.84 -55.04
N LEU A 25 -12.70 -48.97 -56.32
CA LEU A 25 -13.30 -48.34 -57.50
C LEU A 25 -14.61 -49.03 -57.90
N THR A 26 -15.55 -48.28 -58.48
CA THR A 26 -16.12 -48.59 -59.82
C THR A 26 -16.84 -47.39 -60.46
N GLN A 27 -16.28 -46.94 -61.59
CA GLN A 27 -16.87 -46.47 -62.86
C GLN A 27 -17.98 -45.40 -62.94
N ALA A 28 -17.55 -44.22 -63.42
CA ALA A 28 -18.03 -43.42 -64.55
C ALA A 28 -19.54 -43.36 -64.89
N GLY A 29 -20.10 -42.17 -64.64
CA GLY A 29 -21.21 -41.58 -65.38
C GLY A 29 -21.04 -40.07 -65.38
N VAL A 30 -20.61 -39.50 -66.50
CA VAL A 30 -20.46 -38.04 -66.67
C VAL A 30 -21.85 -37.45 -66.83
N ALA A 31 -22.41 -36.92 -65.74
CA ALA A 31 -23.58 -36.06 -65.78
C ALA A 31 -23.15 -34.67 -65.33
N SER A 32 -23.26 -33.71 -66.25
CA SER A 32 -23.13 -32.28 -66.00
C SER A 32 -24.15 -31.85 -64.94
N ALA A 33 -23.75 -31.86 -63.67
CA ALA A 33 -24.51 -31.20 -62.62
C ALA A 33 -24.32 -29.70 -62.77
N GLN A 34 -25.32 -29.04 -63.36
CA GLN A 34 -25.52 -27.61 -63.21
C GLN A 34 -25.44 -27.27 -61.72
N THR A 35 -24.41 -26.53 -61.34
CA THR A 35 -24.42 -25.75 -60.10
C THR A 35 -25.64 -24.84 -60.14
N ALA A 36 -26.71 -25.25 -59.46
CA ALA A 36 -27.76 -24.36 -59.05
C ALA A 36 -27.13 -23.35 -58.08
N GLN A 37 -26.59 -22.27 -58.64
CA GLN A 37 -26.43 -21.02 -57.91
C GLN A 37 -27.83 -20.63 -57.46
N ALA A 38 -28.14 -20.91 -56.20
CA ALA A 38 -29.22 -20.24 -55.52
C ALA A 38 -28.95 -18.74 -55.64
N LYS A 39 -29.74 -18.06 -56.47
CA LYS A 39 -29.83 -16.60 -56.46
C LYS A 39 -30.12 -16.21 -55.02
N LYS A 40 -29.11 -15.71 -54.29
CA LYS A 40 -29.34 -14.82 -53.15
C LYS A 40 -30.19 -13.69 -53.72
N GLY A 41 -31.49 -13.72 -53.48
CA GLY A 41 -32.36 -12.59 -53.78
C GLY A 41 -31.74 -11.34 -53.16
N ALA A 42 -31.87 -10.19 -53.82
CA ALA A 42 -31.45 -8.93 -53.23
C ALA A 42 -32.01 -8.85 -51.80
N PRO A 43 -31.21 -8.49 -50.78
CA PRO A 43 -31.68 -8.43 -49.41
C PRO A 43 -32.95 -7.58 -49.38
N ALA A 44 -33.99 -8.07 -48.72
CA ALA A 44 -35.24 -7.34 -48.58
C ALA A 44 -34.92 -6.00 -47.91
N ARG A 45 -35.17 -4.90 -48.63
CA ARG A 45 -34.97 -3.54 -48.13
C ARG A 45 -36.31 -2.93 -47.77
N PHE A 46 -36.33 -2.19 -46.68
CA PHE A 46 -37.50 -1.47 -46.19
C PHE A 46 -37.05 -0.16 -45.54
N ASP A 47 -37.95 0.78 -45.43
CA ASP A 47 -37.66 2.05 -44.78
C ASP A 47 -37.86 1.91 -43.28
N VAL A 48 -36.95 2.48 -42.48
CA VAL A 48 -37.09 2.57 -41.02
C VAL A 48 -37.22 4.05 -40.65
N THR A 49 -38.42 4.44 -40.26
CA THR A 49 -38.74 5.82 -39.87
C THR A 49 -38.57 6.05 -38.38
N GLU A 50 -38.75 5.00 -37.56
CA GLU A 50 -38.73 5.12 -36.10
C GLU A 50 -38.32 3.80 -35.45
N TYR A 51 -37.47 3.87 -34.41
CA TYR A 51 -37.28 2.77 -33.47
C TYR A 51 -38.04 3.07 -32.19
N VAL A 52 -38.94 2.17 -31.80
CA VAL A 52 -39.65 2.23 -30.52
C VAL A 52 -38.87 1.40 -29.52
N ILE A 53 -38.40 2.02 -28.44
CA ILE A 53 -37.64 1.34 -27.39
C ILE A 53 -38.56 1.07 -26.21
N ARG A 54 -38.71 -0.19 -25.81
CA ARG A 54 -39.51 -0.57 -24.62
C ARG A 54 -38.63 -1.21 -23.56
N GLY A 55 -38.90 -0.88 -22.29
CA GLY A 55 -38.23 -1.49 -21.14
C GLY A 55 -37.00 -0.75 -20.61
N ASN A 56 -36.62 0.39 -21.22
CA ASN A 56 -35.56 1.24 -20.71
C ASN A 56 -36.00 2.01 -19.45
N THR A 57 -35.18 1.96 -18.40
CA THR A 57 -35.30 2.79 -17.20
C THR A 57 -33.99 3.50 -16.82
N VAL A 58 -32.85 3.13 -17.42
CA VAL A 58 -31.52 3.59 -16.98
C VAL A 58 -30.78 4.52 -17.94
N LEU A 59 -31.04 4.45 -19.25
CA LEU A 59 -30.50 5.42 -20.22
C LEU A 59 -31.48 6.58 -20.43
N ASN A 60 -30.96 7.77 -20.66
CA ASN A 60 -31.79 8.89 -21.10
C ASN A 60 -32.07 8.82 -22.61
N GLU A 61 -33.07 9.57 -23.06
CA GLU A 61 -33.54 9.55 -24.46
C GLU A 61 -32.46 9.96 -25.46
N VAL A 62 -31.65 10.97 -25.13
CA VAL A 62 -30.57 11.46 -26.02
C VAL A 62 -29.55 10.36 -26.30
N GLU A 63 -29.16 9.61 -25.28
CA GLU A 63 -28.21 8.51 -25.45
C GLU A 63 -28.75 7.35 -26.27
N ILE A 64 -30.06 7.10 -26.17
CA ILE A 64 -30.72 6.10 -27.00
C ILE A 64 -30.73 6.59 -28.44
N GLU A 65 -31.20 7.81 -28.70
CA GLU A 65 -31.28 8.41 -30.03
C GLU A 65 -29.93 8.42 -30.74
N GLU A 66 -28.88 8.93 -30.09
CA GLU A 66 -27.50 8.94 -30.62
C GLU A 66 -27.01 7.54 -31.05
N SER A 67 -27.46 6.48 -30.37
CA SER A 67 -27.04 5.10 -30.67
C SER A 67 -27.75 4.49 -31.88
N ILE A 68 -28.99 4.92 -32.15
CA ILE A 68 -29.86 4.32 -33.19
C ILE A 68 -30.01 5.20 -34.44
N GLU A 69 -29.77 6.51 -34.34
CA GLU A 69 -29.90 7.48 -35.43
C GLU A 69 -29.15 7.05 -36.72
N PRO A 70 -27.93 6.50 -36.66
CA PRO A 70 -27.21 6.05 -37.86
C PRO A 70 -27.95 4.97 -38.66
N PHE A 71 -28.91 4.28 -38.05
CA PHE A 71 -29.66 3.16 -38.61
C PHE A 71 -31.08 3.54 -39.06
N LEU A 72 -31.47 4.83 -38.99
CA LEU A 72 -32.73 5.35 -39.51
C LEU A 72 -32.66 5.70 -41.00
N GLY A 73 -33.79 5.75 -41.70
CA GLY A 73 -33.89 6.23 -43.08
C GLY A 73 -34.31 5.16 -44.10
N PRO A 74 -34.26 5.49 -45.40
CA PRO A 74 -34.78 4.63 -46.44
C PRO A 74 -33.85 3.46 -46.78
N ALA A 75 -34.43 2.40 -47.35
CA ALA A 75 -33.72 1.26 -47.93
C ALA A 75 -32.77 0.49 -46.98
N ARG A 76 -33.13 0.40 -45.68
CA ARG A 76 -32.42 -0.38 -44.65
C ARG A 76 -32.62 -1.87 -44.84
N SER A 77 -31.65 -2.67 -44.37
CA SER A 77 -31.72 -4.13 -44.35
C SER A 77 -31.92 -4.67 -42.93
N VAL A 78 -32.16 -5.99 -42.81
CA VAL A 78 -32.23 -6.67 -41.52
C VAL A 78 -30.91 -6.52 -40.76
N GLU A 79 -29.78 -6.53 -41.46
CA GLU A 79 -28.46 -6.30 -40.86
C GLU A 79 -28.31 -4.89 -40.29
N ASP A 80 -28.94 -3.87 -40.90
CA ASP A 80 -28.94 -2.51 -40.34
C ASP A 80 -29.74 -2.45 -39.03
N VAL A 81 -30.87 -3.15 -38.95
CA VAL A 81 -31.69 -3.24 -37.73
C VAL A 81 -30.95 -3.99 -36.61
N GLU A 82 -30.28 -5.09 -36.95
CA GLU A 82 -29.40 -5.79 -36.01
C GLU A 82 -28.21 -4.90 -35.57
N GLY A 83 -27.72 -4.05 -36.47
CA GLY A 83 -26.75 -3.00 -36.16
C GLY A 83 -27.27 -2.02 -35.11
N ALA A 84 -28.52 -1.56 -35.25
CA ALA A 84 -29.18 -0.68 -34.27
C ALA A 84 -29.34 -1.36 -32.90
N ARG A 85 -29.81 -2.62 -32.89
CA ARG A 85 -29.93 -3.44 -31.68
C ARG A 85 -28.57 -3.56 -30.97
N ALA A 86 -27.53 -3.93 -31.70
CA ALA A 86 -26.17 -4.10 -31.18
C ALA A 86 -25.56 -2.76 -30.72
N ALA A 87 -25.82 -1.66 -31.41
CA ALA A 87 -25.33 -0.33 -31.03
C ALA A 87 -25.98 0.16 -29.73
N LEU A 88 -27.29 -0.03 -29.59
CA LEU A 88 -28.03 0.30 -28.36
C LEU A 88 -27.55 -0.56 -27.19
N GLU A 89 -27.42 -1.89 -27.39
CA GLU A 89 -26.88 -2.81 -26.38
C GLU A 89 -25.45 -2.42 -25.95
N LYS A 90 -24.60 -2.09 -26.92
CA LYS A 90 -23.24 -1.59 -26.66
C LYS A 90 -23.27 -0.31 -25.83
N ARG A 91 -24.22 0.60 -26.07
CA ARG A 91 -24.35 1.84 -25.28
C ARG A 91 -24.67 1.56 -23.81
N TYR A 92 -25.56 0.59 -23.52
CA TYR A 92 -25.79 0.13 -22.13
C TYR A 92 -24.51 -0.42 -21.50
N GLN A 93 -23.77 -1.27 -22.23
CA GLN A 93 -22.52 -1.87 -21.73
C GLN A 93 -21.44 -0.81 -21.45
N GLU A 94 -21.28 0.17 -22.34
CA GLU A 94 -20.34 1.30 -22.16
C GLU A 94 -20.68 2.16 -20.93
N ARG A 95 -21.97 2.30 -20.63
CA ARG A 95 -22.44 3.00 -19.42
C ARG A 95 -22.38 2.16 -18.14
N GLY A 96 -22.06 0.87 -18.21
CA GLY A 96 -21.86 -0.01 -17.06
C GLY A 96 -23.00 -1.00 -16.82
N PHE A 97 -24.07 -0.95 -17.61
CA PHE A 97 -25.26 -1.81 -17.48
C PHE A 97 -25.11 -3.12 -18.26
N GLN A 98 -24.09 -3.91 -17.91
CA GLN A 98 -23.75 -5.15 -18.62
C GLN A 98 -24.82 -6.25 -18.50
N SER A 99 -25.77 -6.11 -17.57
CA SER A 99 -26.88 -7.05 -17.39
C SER A 99 -28.10 -6.75 -18.30
N VAL A 100 -28.03 -5.69 -19.09
CA VAL A 100 -29.08 -5.28 -20.02
C VAL A 100 -28.83 -5.94 -21.38
N VAL A 101 -29.87 -6.59 -21.91
CA VAL A 101 -29.88 -7.19 -23.24
C VAL A 101 -30.92 -6.48 -24.09
N VAL A 102 -30.59 -6.22 -25.35
CA VAL A 102 -31.54 -5.65 -26.31
C VAL A 102 -31.95 -6.74 -27.30
N GLU A 103 -33.24 -7.06 -27.30
CA GLU A 103 -33.84 -8.08 -28.14
C GLU A 103 -34.61 -7.44 -29.30
N LEU A 104 -34.53 -8.08 -30.47
CA LEU A 104 -35.37 -7.78 -31.62
C LEU A 104 -36.46 -8.85 -31.71
N PRO A 105 -37.67 -8.62 -31.17
CA PRO A 105 -38.74 -9.60 -31.24
C PRO A 105 -39.21 -9.80 -32.69
N GLU A 106 -39.71 -11.01 -32.98
CA GLU A 106 -40.36 -11.30 -34.26
C GLU A 106 -41.53 -10.34 -34.49
N GLN A 107 -41.42 -9.52 -35.55
CA GLN A 107 -42.41 -8.49 -35.86
C GLN A 107 -42.50 -8.26 -37.38
N ARG A 108 -43.64 -7.73 -37.82
CA ARG A 108 -43.80 -7.21 -39.18
C ARG A 108 -43.54 -5.71 -39.16
N VAL A 109 -42.51 -5.27 -39.88
CA VAL A 109 -42.24 -3.83 -40.05
C VAL A 109 -43.39 -3.22 -40.84
N THR A 110 -44.25 -2.49 -40.15
CA THR A 110 -45.45 -1.86 -40.71
C THR A 110 -45.29 -0.36 -40.53
N ALA A 111 -45.46 0.41 -41.61
CA ALA A 111 -45.25 1.86 -41.62
C ALA A 111 -43.84 2.33 -41.18
N GLY A 112 -42.81 1.48 -41.34
CA GLY A 112 -41.41 1.83 -41.05
C GLY A 112 -41.03 1.87 -39.57
N VAL A 113 -41.89 1.37 -38.67
CA VAL A 113 -41.62 1.33 -37.23
C VAL A 113 -41.04 -0.03 -36.83
N VAL A 114 -39.94 -0.01 -36.06
CA VAL A 114 -39.28 -1.20 -35.53
C VAL A 114 -39.22 -1.15 -34.01
N LEU A 115 -39.70 -2.19 -33.33
CA LEU A 115 -39.64 -2.32 -31.87
C LEU A 115 -38.32 -2.98 -31.44
N LEU A 116 -37.58 -2.34 -30.54
CA LEU A 116 -36.50 -2.98 -29.79
C LEU A 116 -36.93 -3.14 -28.33
N GLN A 117 -36.84 -4.37 -27.82
CA GLN A 117 -37.21 -4.71 -26.45
C GLN A 117 -35.95 -4.76 -25.59
N VAL A 118 -35.85 -3.85 -24.63
CA VAL A 118 -34.80 -3.83 -23.62
C VAL A 118 -35.23 -4.73 -22.47
N VAL A 119 -34.36 -5.68 -22.12
CA VAL A 119 -34.52 -6.56 -20.97
C VAL A 119 -33.48 -6.18 -19.93
N GLU A 120 -33.91 -5.46 -18.91
CA GLU A 120 -33.06 -5.05 -17.80
C GLU A 120 -33.03 -6.11 -16.71
N THR A 121 -31.98 -6.94 -16.69
CA THR A 121 -31.82 -7.96 -15.65
C THR A 121 -31.41 -7.29 -14.34
N ARG A 122 -32.29 -7.36 -13.34
CA ARG A 122 -32.13 -6.70 -12.04
C ARG A 122 -31.40 -7.58 -11.04
N VAL A 123 -30.81 -6.96 -10.01
CA VAL A 123 -30.26 -7.71 -8.88
C VAL A 123 -31.40 -8.34 -8.09
N GLY A 124 -31.46 -9.66 -8.04
CA GLY A 124 -32.45 -10.42 -7.27
C GLY A 124 -32.08 -10.44 -5.80
N ARG A 125 -30.86 -10.86 -5.49
CA ARG A 125 -30.32 -10.90 -4.13
C ARG A 125 -28.87 -10.42 -4.08
N LEU A 126 -28.54 -9.60 -3.08
CA LEU A 126 -27.18 -9.18 -2.74
C LEU A 126 -26.82 -9.72 -1.35
N ARG A 127 -25.91 -10.69 -1.31
CA ARG A 127 -25.44 -11.29 -0.06
C ARG A 127 -23.96 -11.00 0.17
N VAL A 128 -23.57 -10.89 1.43
CA VAL A 128 -22.17 -10.87 1.86
C VAL A 128 -21.86 -12.19 2.54
N VAL A 129 -20.76 -12.83 2.15
CA VAL A 129 -20.34 -14.14 2.66
C VAL A 129 -18.90 -14.07 3.15
N GLY A 130 -18.59 -14.76 4.24
CA GLY A 130 -17.25 -14.75 4.85
C GLY A 130 -17.01 -13.59 5.81
N ALA A 131 -18.06 -12.85 6.18
CA ALA A 131 -17.99 -11.79 7.18
C ALA A 131 -18.14 -12.35 8.60
N GLU A 132 -17.04 -12.33 9.35
CA GLU A 132 -16.95 -12.80 10.74
C GLU A 132 -16.79 -11.63 11.73
N HIS A 133 -15.94 -10.66 11.41
CA HIS A 133 -15.62 -9.49 12.25
C HIS A 133 -16.13 -8.16 11.68
N TYR A 134 -16.47 -8.10 10.40
CA TYR A 134 -17.07 -6.92 9.77
C TYR A 134 -18.58 -7.07 9.58
N SER A 135 -19.32 -5.96 9.69
CA SER A 135 -20.77 -5.95 9.46
C SER A 135 -21.13 -6.27 8.00
N PRO A 136 -21.86 -7.37 7.74
CA PRO A 136 -22.35 -7.70 6.38
C PRO A 136 -23.22 -6.59 5.79
N ALA A 137 -24.04 -5.94 6.63
CA ALA A 137 -24.88 -4.83 6.20
C ALA A 137 -24.04 -3.63 5.77
N ALA A 138 -22.97 -3.27 6.50
CA ALA A 138 -22.10 -2.16 6.14
C ALA A 138 -21.36 -2.42 4.82
N VAL A 139 -20.93 -3.67 4.56
CA VAL A 139 -20.31 -4.07 3.29
C VAL A 139 -21.30 -3.96 2.14
N ARG A 140 -22.54 -4.42 2.33
CA ARG A 140 -23.60 -4.33 1.34
C ARG A 140 -23.95 -2.87 1.00
N ASP A 141 -24.12 -2.04 2.04
CA ASP A 141 -24.55 -0.65 1.90
C ASP A 141 -23.42 0.24 1.32
N ALA A 142 -22.18 -0.25 1.30
CA ALA A 142 -21.04 0.41 0.66
C ALA A 142 -20.98 0.19 -0.87
N VAL A 143 -21.82 -0.69 -1.43
CA VAL A 143 -21.88 -0.98 -2.87
C VAL A 143 -23.31 -0.78 -3.40
N PRO A 144 -23.87 0.45 -3.31
CA PRO A 144 -25.26 0.72 -3.70
C PRO A 144 -25.53 0.44 -5.18
N SER A 145 -24.50 0.43 -6.03
CA SER A 145 -24.63 0.09 -7.46
C SER A 145 -25.06 -1.36 -7.71
N LEU A 146 -25.01 -2.22 -6.68
CA LEU A 146 -25.48 -3.61 -6.72
C LEU A 146 -26.70 -3.86 -5.83
N ALA A 147 -27.41 -2.81 -5.39
CA ALA A 147 -28.58 -2.95 -4.52
C ALA A 147 -29.69 -3.82 -5.15
N GLU A 148 -30.35 -4.60 -4.30
CA GLU A 148 -31.47 -5.47 -4.69
C GLU A 148 -32.61 -4.66 -5.35
N GLY A 149 -33.18 -5.22 -6.42
CA GLY A 149 -34.22 -4.58 -7.25
C GLY A 149 -33.71 -3.56 -8.27
N GLY A 150 -32.47 -3.09 -8.13
CA GLY A 150 -31.82 -2.19 -9.08
C GLY A 150 -31.27 -2.92 -10.31
N VAL A 151 -31.04 -2.16 -11.39
CA VAL A 151 -30.22 -2.62 -12.52
C VAL A 151 -28.75 -2.37 -12.14
N PRO A 152 -27.89 -3.39 -12.12
CA PRO A 152 -26.52 -3.23 -11.64
C PRO A 152 -25.69 -2.35 -12.58
N ASP A 153 -25.04 -1.32 -12.03
CA ASP A 153 -23.99 -0.55 -12.69
C ASP A 153 -22.63 -1.13 -12.30
N PHE A 154 -22.03 -1.92 -13.18
CA PHE A 154 -20.75 -2.57 -12.93
C PHE A 154 -19.58 -1.58 -12.94
N ASN A 155 -19.68 -0.45 -13.64
CA ASN A 155 -18.64 0.58 -13.65
C ASN A 155 -18.59 1.32 -12.31
N ALA A 156 -19.76 1.67 -11.76
CA ALA A 156 -19.86 2.29 -10.45
C ALA A 156 -19.52 1.28 -9.32
N ALA A 157 -20.02 0.05 -9.41
CA ALA A 157 -19.70 -1.02 -8.46
C ALA A 157 -18.18 -1.30 -8.37
N GLN A 158 -17.46 -1.28 -9.50
CA GLN A 158 -16.00 -1.45 -9.49
C GLN A 158 -15.30 -0.36 -8.68
N LYS A 159 -15.75 0.90 -8.79
CA LYS A 159 -15.19 2.02 -8.01
C LYS A 159 -15.50 1.88 -6.51
N GLU A 160 -16.73 1.50 -6.19
CA GLU A 160 -17.19 1.25 -4.82
C GLU A 160 -16.39 0.12 -4.16
N LEU A 161 -16.20 -1.01 -4.86
CA LEU A 161 -15.41 -2.14 -4.38
C LEU A 161 -13.92 -1.80 -4.24
N THR A 162 -13.38 -0.97 -5.15
CA THR A 162 -12.00 -0.47 -5.03
C THR A 162 -11.84 0.38 -3.75
N ALA A 163 -12.81 1.26 -3.47
CA ALA A 163 -12.81 2.04 -2.23
C ALA A 163 -12.96 1.14 -0.99
N LEU A 164 -13.80 0.11 -1.06
CA LEU A 164 -14.00 -0.85 0.03
C LEU A 164 -12.74 -1.67 0.33
N ASN A 165 -11.96 -2.02 -0.70
CA ASN A 165 -10.71 -2.77 -0.61
C ASN A 165 -9.47 -1.91 -0.32
N SER A 166 -9.64 -0.61 -0.08
CA SER A 166 -8.53 0.28 0.27
C SER A 166 -7.92 -0.01 1.66
N THR A 167 -8.64 -0.73 2.52
CA THR A 167 -8.17 -1.14 3.85
C THR A 167 -7.50 -2.52 3.81
N PRO A 168 -6.26 -2.68 4.34
CA PRO A 168 -5.47 -3.91 4.19
C PRO A 168 -6.13 -5.20 4.71
N ASN A 169 -6.95 -5.10 5.77
CA ASN A 169 -7.55 -6.25 6.47
C ASN A 169 -8.95 -6.61 5.96
N ARG A 170 -9.33 -6.08 4.79
CA ARG A 170 -10.62 -6.36 4.16
C ARG A 170 -10.44 -6.48 2.66
N HIS A 171 -10.66 -7.69 2.14
CA HIS A 171 -10.69 -7.93 0.70
C HIS A 171 -12.05 -8.50 0.30
N VAL A 172 -12.77 -7.79 -0.56
CA VAL A 172 -14.11 -8.12 -1.03
C VAL A 172 -14.09 -8.30 -2.54
N VAL A 173 -14.55 -9.46 -3.00
CA VAL A 173 -14.63 -9.82 -4.41
C VAL A 173 -16.09 -10.09 -4.78
N PRO A 174 -16.62 -9.47 -5.85
CA PRO A 174 -17.97 -9.74 -6.30
C PRO A 174 -18.03 -11.04 -7.11
N MET A 175 -19.01 -11.89 -6.81
CA MET A 175 -19.33 -13.08 -7.58
C MET A 175 -20.76 -12.95 -8.14
N VAL A 176 -20.89 -12.80 -9.45
CA VAL A 176 -22.19 -12.73 -10.12
C VAL A 176 -22.62 -14.13 -10.55
N ARG A 177 -23.87 -14.50 -10.25
CA ARG A 177 -24.48 -15.77 -10.66
C ARG A 177 -25.88 -15.53 -11.22
N PRO A 178 -26.40 -16.45 -12.06
CA PRO A 178 -27.81 -16.43 -12.44
C PRO A 178 -28.70 -16.40 -11.19
N GLY A 179 -29.69 -15.52 -11.18
CA GLY A 179 -30.53 -15.27 -10.02
C GLY A 179 -31.51 -16.41 -9.74
N SER A 180 -31.95 -16.48 -8.49
CA SER A 180 -32.97 -17.43 -8.05
C SER A 180 -34.39 -17.07 -8.51
N LEU A 181 -34.62 -15.82 -8.90
CA LEU A 181 -35.85 -15.35 -9.53
C LEU A 181 -35.67 -15.27 -11.08
N PRO A 182 -36.73 -15.46 -11.88
CA PRO A 182 -36.66 -15.24 -13.31
C PRO A 182 -36.21 -13.81 -13.64
N GLN A 183 -35.35 -13.67 -14.65
CA GLN A 183 -34.83 -12.37 -15.12
C GLN A 183 -34.11 -11.55 -14.03
N THR A 184 -33.44 -12.22 -13.09
CA THR A 184 -32.55 -11.58 -12.12
C THR A 184 -31.14 -12.16 -12.15
N VAL A 185 -30.19 -11.39 -11.62
CA VAL A 185 -28.85 -11.85 -11.24
C VAL A 185 -28.69 -11.80 -9.74
N ASP A 186 -28.05 -12.81 -9.15
CA ASP A 186 -27.70 -12.78 -7.72
C ASP A 186 -26.21 -12.44 -7.60
N VAL A 187 -25.90 -11.52 -6.68
CA VAL A 187 -24.54 -11.07 -6.39
C VAL A 187 -24.14 -11.56 -5.01
N GLU A 188 -22.99 -12.21 -4.93
CA GLU A 188 -22.35 -12.65 -3.70
C GLU A 188 -21.04 -11.89 -3.52
N LEU A 189 -20.98 -11.01 -2.51
CA LEU A 189 -19.77 -10.33 -2.09
C LEU A 189 -19.00 -11.25 -1.14
N LYS A 190 -17.99 -11.94 -1.66
CA LYS A 190 -17.13 -12.81 -0.86
C LYS A 190 -16.06 -11.96 -0.19
N MET A 191 -15.99 -12.02 1.12
CA MET A 191 -15.01 -11.30 1.93
C MET A 191 -13.98 -12.24 2.54
N GLU A 192 -12.71 -11.86 2.45
CA GLU A 192 -11.65 -12.42 3.27
C GLU A 192 -11.53 -11.55 4.52
N ASP A 193 -12.05 -12.08 5.62
CA ASP A 193 -12.13 -11.41 6.92
C ASP A 193 -10.98 -11.88 7.81
N HIS A 194 -10.18 -10.93 8.28
CA HIS A 194 -9.10 -11.18 9.21
C HIS A 194 -9.44 -10.62 10.60
N ASN A 195 -8.93 -11.28 11.63
CA ASN A 195 -9.12 -10.82 13.02
C ASN A 195 -8.64 -9.35 13.14
N PRO A 196 -9.51 -8.42 13.58
CA PRO A 196 -9.14 -7.01 13.71
C PRO A 196 -8.15 -6.75 14.85
N LEU A 197 -7.99 -7.70 15.78
CA LEU A 197 -6.98 -7.61 16.82
C LEU A 197 -5.63 -7.97 16.22
N SER A 198 -4.67 -7.05 16.35
CA SER A 198 -3.27 -7.28 15.98
C SER A 198 -2.37 -7.11 17.20
N ALA A 199 -1.34 -7.94 17.30
CA ALA A 199 -0.32 -7.78 18.32
C ALA A 199 1.07 -7.92 17.71
N SER A 200 2.05 -7.17 18.22
CA SER A 200 3.44 -7.42 17.89
C SER A 200 4.35 -7.24 19.09
N ALA A 201 5.44 -7.97 19.09
CA ALA A 201 6.50 -7.83 20.07
C ALA A 201 7.85 -7.84 19.37
N SER A 202 8.81 -7.05 19.86
CA SER A 202 10.18 -7.09 19.36
C SER A 202 11.20 -6.97 20.49
N LEU A 203 12.37 -7.57 20.26
CA LEU A 203 13.55 -7.49 21.12
C LEU A 203 14.78 -7.28 20.24
N ASN A 204 15.63 -6.33 20.59
CA ASN A 204 16.88 -6.03 19.91
C ASN A 204 17.91 -5.48 20.89
N ASN A 205 19.13 -5.23 20.41
CA ASN A 205 20.21 -4.62 21.18
C ASN A 205 20.69 -3.25 20.64
N ASP A 206 19.84 -2.55 19.87
CA ASP A 206 20.14 -1.21 19.35
C ASP A 206 19.99 -0.17 20.46
N HIS A 207 21.12 0.27 21.03
CA HIS A 207 21.15 1.12 22.22
C HIS A 207 22.01 2.36 22.03
N SER A 208 21.73 3.38 22.83
CA SER A 208 22.52 4.61 22.88
C SER A 208 23.71 4.45 23.83
N ILE A 209 24.68 5.35 23.70
CA ILE A 209 25.86 5.40 24.56
C ILE A 209 25.45 5.45 26.04
N ASP A 210 26.21 4.75 26.89
CA ASP A 210 26.04 4.71 28.35
C ASP A 210 24.68 4.16 28.85
N THR A 211 24.04 3.30 28.04
CA THR A 211 22.81 2.56 28.43
C THR A 211 23.02 1.07 28.26
N HIS A 212 22.16 0.27 28.90
CA HIS A 212 22.14 -1.18 28.70
C HIS A 212 21.75 -1.54 27.26
N GLU A 213 22.14 -2.72 26.79
CA GLU A 213 22.02 -3.08 25.37
C GLU A 213 20.58 -3.35 24.93
N LEU A 214 19.77 -4.05 25.73
CA LEU A 214 18.48 -4.55 25.24
C LEU A 214 17.42 -3.46 25.11
N ARG A 215 16.63 -3.55 24.05
CA ARG A 215 15.40 -2.79 23.82
C ARG A 215 14.27 -3.72 23.43
N ALA A 216 13.13 -3.55 24.08
CA ALA A 216 11.91 -4.29 23.81
C ALA A 216 10.78 -3.34 23.38
N SER A 217 9.93 -3.80 22.48
CA SER A 217 8.68 -3.13 22.16
C SER A 217 7.52 -4.11 22.11
N ALA A 218 6.33 -3.65 22.48
CA ALA A 218 5.09 -4.41 22.32
C ALA A 218 3.99 -3.47 21.82
N THR A 219 3.26 -3.89 20.81
CA THR A 219 2.12 -3.14 20.25
C THR A 219 0.88 -3.99 20.30
N LEU A 220 -0.23 -3.42 20.75
CA LEU A 220 -1.56 -3.99 20.64
C LEU A 220 -2.40 -3.04 19.80
N GLY A 221 -3.03 -3.56 18.76
CA GLY A 221 -3.88 -2.82 17.83
C GLY A 221 -5.26 -3.45 17.71
N HIS A 222 -6.26 -2.63 17.43
CA HIS A 222 -7.58 -3.07 17.04
C HIS A 222 -8.07 -2.24 15.86
N ASP A 223 -8.34 -2.92 14.75
CA ASP A 223 -8.92 -2.33 13.55
C ASP A 223 -10.44 -2.41 13.57
N ASN A 224 -11.11 -1.60 12.75
CA ASN A 224 -12.56 -1.62 12.61
C ASN A 224 -13.35 -1.45 13.95
N LEU A 225 -12.83 -0.61 14.86
CA LEU A 225 -13.57 -0.23 16.06
C LEU A 225 -14.93 0.36 15.68
N TRP A 226 -15.96 -0.04 16.43
CA TRP A 226 -17.35 0.41 16.24
C TRP A 226 -17.96 0.05 14.87
N GLN A 227 -17.33 -0.82 14.08
CA GLN A 227 -17.72 -1.09 12.69
C GLN A 227 -17.62 0.16 11.79
N LEU A 228 -16.75 1.10 12.16
CA LEU A 228 -16.53 2.36 11.45
C LEU A 228 -15.21 2.41 10.70
N GLY A 229 -14.43 1.32 10.69
CA GLY A 229 -13.06 1.34 10.16
C GLY A 229 -12.08 2.13 11.02
N HIS A 230 -12.49 2.53 12.24
CA HIS A 230 -11.60 3.20 13.18
C HIS A 230 -10.50 2.24 13.65
N GLN A 231 -9.30 2.76 13.86
CA GLN A 231 -8.15 1.97 14.29
C GLN A 231 -7.59 2.58 15.57
N ALA A 232 -7.31 1.75 16.57
CA ALA A 232 -6.60 2.16 17.77
C ALA A 232 -5.38 1.29 17.98
N SER A 233 -4.27 1.87 18.44
CA SER A 233 -3.12 1.12 18.86
C SER A 233 -2.46 1.73 20.09
N VAL A 234 -1.89 0.86 20.92
CA VAL A 234 -1.02 1.21 22.02
C VAL A 234 0.31 0.51 21.82
N THR A 235 1.41 1.25 21.97
CA THR A 235 2.77 0.72 21.88
C THR A 235 3.54 1.05 23.15
N PHE A 236 4.14 0.04 23.74
CA PHE A 236 5.15 0.17 24.78
C PHE A 236 6.53 -0.04 24.15
N PHE A 237 7.49 0.82 24.51
CA PHE A 237 8.91 0.65 24.21
C PHE A 237 9.72 0.85 25.47
N GLY A 238 10.72 0.01 25.73
CA GLY A 238 11.59 0.22 26.87
C GLY A 238 12.87 -0.60 26.87
N ALA A 239 13.76 -0.26 27.79
CA ALA A 239 14.99 -1.01 28.08
C ALA A 239 14.70 -2.04 29.18
N PRO A 240 14.46 -3.33 28.88
CA PRO A 240 14.02 -4.31 29.87
C PRO A 240 15.02 -4.53 31.00
N GLN A 241 16.31 -4.25 30.78
CA GLN A 241 17.35 -4.34 31.81
C GLN A 241 17.31 -3.15 32.80
N ALA A 242 16.82 -1.99 32.36
CA ALA A 242 16.77 -0.77 33.15
C ALA A 242 15.69 0.19 32.60
N LEU A 243 14.43 0.02 33.01
CA LEU A 243 13.30 0.82 32.51
C LEU A 243 13.41 2.33 32.77
N SER A 244 14.33 2.76 33.64
CA SER A 244 14.66 4.18 33.85
C SER A 244 15.49 4.80 32.73
N GLU A 245 16.11 3.99 31.87
CA GLU A 245 16.92 4.45 30.72
C GLU A 245 16.05 4.66 29.47
N ALA A 246 15.05 3.81 29.28
CA ALA A 246 14.05 3.97 28.25
C ALA A 246 12.73 3.37 28.67
N ARG A 247 11.69 4.21 28.67
CA ARG A 247 10.29 3.82 28.83
C ARG A 247 9.42 4.83 28.09
N VAL A 248 8.73 4.34 27.08
CA VAL A 248 7.85 5.13 26.23
C VAL A 248 6.53 4.39 26.06
N TRP A 249 5.44 5.12 26.28
CA TRP A 249 4.09 4.69 25.92
C TRP A 249 3.58 5.58 24.82
N SER A 250 3.09 4.99 23.73
CA SER A 250 2.52 5.68 22.58
C SER A 250 1.11 5.18 22.33
N PHE A 251 0.20 6.09 21.98
CA PHE A 251 -1.18 5.83 21.61
C PHE A 251 -1.47 6.48 20.26
N SER A 252 -2.22 5.78 19.42
CA SER A 252 -2.72 6.30 18.15
C SER A 252 -4.16 5.88 17.93
N TYR A 253 -5.00 6.81 17.48
CA TYR A 253 -6.38 6.58 17.09
C TYR A 253 -6.66 7.24 15.74
N LEU A 254 -7.00 6.43 14.74
CA LEU A 254 -7.40 6.88 13.41
C LEU A 254 -8.90 6.71 13.22
N ALA A 255 -9.57 7.80 12.85
CA ALA A 255 -11.00 7.83 12.55
C ALA A 255 -11.21 8.27 11.08
N PRO A 256 -11.41 7.33 10.14
CA PRO A 256 -11.85 7.67 8.79
C PRO A 256 -13.29 8.20 8.78
N PHE A 257 -13.56 9.19 7.95
CA PHE A 257 -14.94 9.62 7.70
C PHE A 257 -15.58 8.69 6.68
N ARG A 258 -16.82 8.25 6.94
CA ARG A 258 -17.54 7.35 6.03
C ARG A 258 -17.67 7.96 4.63
N ASN A 259 -17.46 7.14 3.61
CA ASN A 259 -17.61 7.51 2.19
C ASN A 259 -16.83 8.77 1.79
N SER A 260 -15.67 8.98 2.41
CA SER A 260 -14.86 10.18 2.25
C SER A 260 -13.37 9.82 2.20
N PRO A 261 -12.55 10.53 1.41
CA PRO A 261 -11.09 10.36 1.43
C PRO A 261 -10.44 10.96 2.69
N PHE A 262 -11.21 11.62 3.55
CA PHE A 262 -10.69 12.28 4.74
C PHE A 262 -10.69 11.37 5.97
N SER A 263 -9.68 11.52 6.82
CA SER A 263 -9.63 10.93 8.16
C SER A 263 -9.00 11.87 9.18
N VAL A 264 -9.26 11.64 10.46
CA VAL A 264 -8.59 12.33 11.56
C VAL A 264 -7.79 11.33 12.37
N GLN A 265 -6.55 11.67 12.69
CA GLN A 265 -5.70 10.89 13.57
C GLN A 265 -5.38 11.68 14.83
N ALA A 266 -5.52 11.05 15.98
CA ALA A 266 -5.01 11.55 17.25
C ALA A 266 -3.86 10.66 17.70
N THR A 267 -2.74 11.28 18.08
CA THR A 267 -1.56 10.58 18.59
C THR A 267 -1.15 11.16 19.93
N GLY A 268 -0.57 10.34 20.79
CA GLY A 268 0.07 10.83 22.01
C GLY A 268 1.18 9.91 22.46
N TYR A 269 2.18 10.47 23.13
CA TYR A 269 3.20 9.67 23.79
C TYR A 269 3.61 10.27 25.13
N THR A 270 4.08 9.41 26.02
CA THR A 270 4.85 9.78 27.21
C THR A 270 6.21 9.11 27.11
N SER A 271 7.28 9.85 27.40
CA SER A 271 8.65 9.37 27.30
C SER A 271 9.44 9.70 28.54
N ASP A 272 10.13 8.69 29.03
CA ASP A 272 11.21 8.80 30.00
C ASP A 272 12.48 8.22 29.36
N SER A 273 12.81 8.70 28.15
CA SER A 273 13.96 8.20 27.39
C SER A 273 14.65 9.30 26.59
N ASN A 274 15.96 9.17 26.45
CA ASN A 274 16.78 9.98 25.54
C ASN A 274 17.15 9.19 24.27
N VAL A 275 16.49 8.06 24.01
CA VAL A 275 16.79 7.15 22.90
C VAL A 275 15.73 7.32 21.82
N ALA A 276 16.15 7.45 20.56
CA ALA A 276 15.22 7.47 19.44
C ALA A 276 14.39 6.19 19.40
N THR A 277 13.07 6.33 19.43
CA THR A 277 12.13 5.20 19.36
C THR A 277 11.94 4.69 17.93
N VAL A 278 11.63 3.39 17.81
CA VAL A 278 11.28 2.76 16.53
C VAL A 278 9.77 2.94 16.28
N GLY A 279 9.36 3.36 15.07
CA GLY A 279 7.95 3.38 14.67
C GLY A 279 7.34 4.73 14.27
N GLY A 280 8.12 5.64 13.69
CA GLY A 280 7.60 6.88 13.07
C GLY A 280 7.51 8.08 14.01
N THR A 281 7.53 7.86 15.33
CA THR A 281 7.83 8.91 16.31
C THR A 281 9.29 8.76 16.72
N SER A 282 10.14 9.72 16.39
CA SER A 282 11.49 9.81 16.96
C SER A 282 11.37 10.62 18.23
N VAL A 283 11.19 9.98 19.38
CA VAL A 283 11.13 10.68 20.65
C VAL A 283 12.54 10.75 21.23
N LEU A 284 13.12 11.95 21.24
CA LEU A 284 14.36 12.25 21.95
C LEU A 284 14.02 13.17 23.13
N GLY A 285 14.12 12.65 24.35
CA GLY A 285 13.95 13.41 25.57
C GLY A 285 12.78 12.94 26.44
N LYS A 286 12.82 13.34 27.71
CA LYS A 286 11.77 13.09 28.68
C LYS A 286 10.62 14.07 28.47
N GLY A 287 9.37 13.63 28.60
CA GLY A 287 8.23 14.51 28.39
C GLY A 287 7.00 13.79 27.85
N TYR A 288 6.09 14.56 27.28
CA TYR A 288 4.95 14.02 26.54
C TYR A 288 4.61 14.91 25.34
N ALA A 289 3.91 14.31 24.38
CA ALA A 289 3.27 15.07 23.32
C ALA A 289 1.89 14.52 23.02
N VAL A 290 0.99 15.39 22.57
CA VAL A 290 -0.33 15.04 22.06
C VAL A 290 -0.54 15.79 20.76
N GLY A 291 -0.98 15.10 19.71
CA GLY A 291 -1.17 15.66 18.40
C GLY A 291 -2.47 15.24 17.76
N VAL A 292 -2.98 16.09 16.88
CA VAL A 292 -4.13 15.80 16.01
C VAL A 292 -3.74 16.14 14.58
N GLN A 293 -4.03 15.24 13.64
CA GLN A 293 -3.76 15.40 12.22
C GLN A 293 -5.00 15.09 11.40
N GLY A 294 -5.36 16.01 10.49
CA GLY A 294 -6.31 15.74 9.41
C GLY A 294 -5.57 15.17 8.21
N ASN A 295 -6.09 14.09 7.64
CA ASN A 295 -5.51 13.37 6.52
C ASN A 295 -6.46 13.36 5.32
N TYR A 296 -5.90 13.47 4.12
CA TYR A 296 -6.60 13.32 2.85
C TYR A 296 -5.91 12.21 2.05
N ALA A 297 -6.62 11.10 1.82
CA ALA A 297 -6.17 10.00 0.97
C ALA A 297 -6.26 10.42 -0.50
N LEU A 298 -5.14 10.35 -1.21
CA LEU A 298 -5.09 10.59 -2.64
C LEU A 298 -5.76 9.42 -3.38
N PRO A 299 -6.51 9.68 -4.47
CA PRO A 299 -7.05 8.62 -5.31
C PRO A 299 -5.94 7.68 -5.81
N GLN A 300 -6.13 6.38 -5.60
CA GLN A 300 -5.17 5.38 -6.08
C GLN A 300 -5.13 5.40 -7.62
N THR A 301 -3.93 5.51 -8.18
CA THR A 301 -3.71 5.55 -9.64
C THR A 301 -2.73 4.46 -10.04
N GLY A 302 -3.26 3.32 -10.51
CA GLY A 302 -2.48 2.12 -10.75
C GLY A 302 -1.77 1.64 -9.48
N ASP A 303 -0.44 1.53 -9.57
CA ASP A 303 0.46 1.09 -8.50
C ASP A 303 0.70 2.16 -7.41
N TRP A 304 0.21 3.38 -7.60
CA TRP A 304 0.48 4.52 -6.73
C TRP A 304 -0.64 4.78 -5.73
N SER A 305 -0.26 4.94 -4.47
CA SER A 305 -1.12 5.43 -3.39
C SER A 305 -0.42 6.53 -2.60
N GLY A 306 -1.19 7.34 -1.87
CA GLY A 306 -0.60 8.37 -1.03
C GLY A 306 -1.61 9.14 -0.21
N SER A 307 -1.10 10.04 0.63
CA SER A 307 -1.90 10.93 1.46
C SER A 307 -1.22 12.27 1.70
N LEU A 308 -2.03 13.27 1.96
CA LEU A 308 -1.63 14.56 2.50
C LEU A 308 -2.11 14.66 3.95
N GLY A 309 -1.30 15.26 4.82
CA GLY A 309 -1.65 15.43 6.23
C GLY A 309 -1.32 16.84 6.71
N LEU A 310 -2.20 17.41 7.53
CA LEU A 310 -1.95 18.65 8.27
C LEU A 310 -2.23 18.39 9.75
N GLY A 311 -1.20 18.53 10.57
CA GLY A 311 -1.26 18.24 12.00
C GLY A 311 -0.74 19.36 12.87
N VAL A 312 -1.17 19.34 14.12
CA VAL A 312 -0.69 20.19 15.20
C VAL A 312 -0.36 19.30 16.39
N ASP A 313 0.82 19.52 16.97
CA ASP A 313 1.27 18.80 18.15
C ASP A 313 1.42 19.79 19.31
N PHE A 314 1.07 19.38 20.52
CA PHE A 314 1.49 20.03 21.75
C PHE A 314 2.60 19.19 22.37
N LYS A 315 3.77 19.78 22.61
CA LYS A 315 4.94 19.10 23.17
C LYS A 315 5.33 19.74 24.49
N ASP A 316 5.63 18.92 25.49
CA ASP A 316 6.14 19.28 26.80
C ASP A 316 7.35 18.41 27.09
N LEU A 317 8.55 18.99 26.94
CA LEU A 317 9.82 18.27 27.00
C LEU A 317 10.68 18.79 28.14
N LYS A 318 11.23 17.87 28.91
CA LYS A 318 12.19 18.09 29.97
C LYS A 318 13.56 17.60 29.50
N GLU A 319 14.45 18.55 29.24
CA GLU A 319 15.86 18.24 29.02
C GLU A 319 16.69 18.64 30.26
N LYS A 320 17.83 17.98 30.49
CA LYS A 320 18.81 18.39 31.50
C LYS A 320 19.87 19.27 30.85
N VAL A 321 20.15 20.42 31.45
CA VAL A 321 21.30 21.27 31.07
C VAL A 321 22.32 21.17 32.20
N SER A 322 23.53 20.75 31.86
CA SER A 322 24.65 20.67 32.81
C SER A 322 25.65 21.78 32.52
N LEU A 323 25.95 22.62 33.52
CA LEU A 323 26.96 23.67 33.45
C LEU A 323 27.78 23.68 34.74
N GLY A 324 29.11 23.54 34.63
CA GLY A 324 30.02 23.65 35.77
C GLY A 324 29.76 22.67 36.92
N GLY A 325 29.28 21.46 36.63
CA GLY A 325 28.95 20.44 37.65
C GLY A 325 27.56 20.58 38.28
N SER A 326 26.80 21.63 37.94
CA SER A 326 25.37 21.77 38.30
C SER A 326 24.49 21.33 37.13
N SER A 327 23.44 20.55 37.41
CA SER A 327 22.44 20.10 36.41
C SER A 327 21.08 20.68 36.77
N ASN A 328 20.52 21.48 35.86
CA ASN A 328 19.15 22.00 35.98
C ASN A 328 18.25 21.40 34.88
N GLU A 329 17.04 21.02 35.28
CA GLU A 329 15.98 20.69 34.34
C GLU A 329 15.28 21.98 33.92
N VAL A 330 15.29 22.26 32.62
CA VAL A 330 14.51 23.37 32.04
C VAL A 330 13.42 22.72 31.19
N PRO A 331 12.14 22.82 31.55
CA PRO A 331 11.07 22.35 30.69
C PRO A 331 10.88 23.32 29.51
N ILE A 332 10.59 22.78 28.32
CA ILE A 332 10.17 23.55 27.15
C ILE A 332 8.82 23.01 26.68
N HIS A 333 7.90 23.93 26.40
CA HIS A 333 6.57 23.61 25.88
C HIS A 333 6.36 24.36 24.59
N TYR A 334 5.89 23.71 23.54
CA TYR A 334 5.68 24.37 22.26
C TYR A 334 4.70 23.61 21.37
N VAL A 335 4.17 24.34 20.38
CA VAL A 335 3.15 23.83 19.47
C VAL A 335 3.66 23.90 18.03
N PRO A 336 4.24 22.84 17.45
CA PRO A 336 4.56 22.83 16.03
C PRO A 336 3.34 22.47 15.16
N ILE A 337 3.34 22.98 13.94
CA ILE A 337 2.42 22.57 12.86
C ILE A 337 3.22 21.75 11.86
N THR A 338 2.66 20.61 11.44
CA THR A 338 3.28 19.68 10.49
C THR A 338 2.41 19.53 9.26
N PHE A 339 2.95 19.88 8.09
CA PHE A 339 2.41 19.46 6.80
C PHE A 339 3.18 18.23 6.31
N SER A 340 2.47 17.20 5.83
CA SER A 340 3.08 15.94 5.41
C SER A 340 2.49 15.42 4.10
N PHE A 341 3.33 14.75 3.32
CA PHE A 341 2.97 13.96 2.16
C PHE A 341 3.59 12.57 2.32
N ASN A 342 2.78 11.53 2.15
CA ASN A 342 3.23 10.14 2.08
C ASN A 342 2.83 9.57 0.72
N GLY A 343 3.75 8.92 0.04
CA GLY A 343 3.53 8.27 -1.24
C GLY A 343 4.13 6.88 -1.25
N TYR A 344 3.41 5.94 -1.83
CA TYR A 344 3.85 4.56 -2.00
C TYR A 344 3.61 4.11 -3.43
N ARG A 345 4.52 3.26 -3.92
CA ARG A 345 4.35 2.57 -5.20
C ARG A 345 4.64 1.10 -5.02
N PHE A 346 3.67 0.25 -5.35
CA PHE A 346 3.81 -1.20 -5.29
C PHE A 346 3.57 -1.80 -6.66
N SER A 347 4.58 -2.49 -7.19
CA SER A 347 4.51 -3.23 -8.45
C SER A 347 5.00 -4.66 -8.21
N GLU A 348 4.83 -5.54 -9.19
CA GLU A 348 5.31 -6.94 -9.09
C GLU A 348 6.83 -7.05 -8.84
N SER A 349 7.61 -6.09 -9.35
CA SER A 349 9.07 -6.13 -9.29
C SER A 349 9.69 -5.08 -8.38
N SER A 350 8.92 -4.12 -7.85
CA SER A 350 9.48 -3.05 -7.03
C SER A 350 8.50 -2.48 -6.02
N GLN A 351 9.03 -2.02 -4.90
CA GLN A 351 8.32 -1.30 -3.86
C GLN A 351 9.06 0.00 -3.56
N SER A 352 8.35 1.13 -3.59
CA SER A 352 8.92 2.45 -3.27
C SER A 352 8.07 3.16 -2.23
N SER A 353 8.71 3.92 -1.35
CA SER A 353 8.06 4.82 -0.40
C SER A 353 8.73 6.19 -0.41
N LEU A 354 7.95 7.24 -0.19
CA LEU A 354 8.43 8.61 0.01
C LEU A 354 7.56 9.29 1.06
N ALA A 355 8.19 9.81 2.10
CA ALA A 355 7.59 10.67 3.11
C ALA A 355 8.30 12.03 3.07
N VAL A 356 7.54 13.11 2.98
CA VAL A 356 8.04 14.48 3.04
C VAL A 356 7.23 15.24 4.07
N SER A 357 7.89 15.96 4.97
CA SER A 357 7.20 16.82 5.93
C SER A 357 7.88 18.16 6.12
N ALA A 358 7.08 19.21 6.26
CA ALA A 358 7.49 20.53 6.68
C ALA A 358 6.94 20.78 8.09
N VAL A 359 7.81 21.09 9.04
CA VAL A 359 7.47 21.35 10.43
C VAL A 359 7.82 22.79 10.75
N ALA A 360 6.86 23.53 11.30
CA ALA A 360 7.03 24.92 11.69
C ALA A 360 6.65 25.11 13.17
N GLY A 361 7.56 25.66 13.96
CA GLY A 361 7.29 26.11 15.32
C GLY A 361 6.45 27.39 15.30
N THR A 362 5.32 27.40 16.02
CA THR A 362 4.38 28.52 15.99
C THR A 362 4.79 29.71 16.84
N GLY A 363 5.80 29.57 17.71
CA GLY A 363 6.10 30.55 18.75
C GLY A 363 5.20 30.46 19.98
N ILE A 364 4.16 29.62 19.98
CA ILE A 364 3.27 29.42 21.13
C ILE A 364 3.95 28.50 22.14
N GLY A 365 3.96 28.92 23.42
CA GLY A 365 4.54 28.17 24.52
C GLY A 365 5.72 28.90 25.15
N SER A 366 6.83 28.20 25.36
CA SER A 366 8.07 28.74 25.91
C SER A 366 8.72 29.75 24.95
N ASP A 367 9.38 30.75 25.54
CA ASP A 367 10.03 31.83 24.80
C ASP A 367 11.43 31.46 24.26
N SER A 368 12.03 32.38 23.49
CA SER A 368 13.38 32.23 22.95
C SER A 368 14.47 32.12 24.02
N GLN A 369 14.24 32.61 25.24
CA GLN A 369 15.21 32.47 26.33
C GLN A 369 15.24 31.03 26.84
N ALA A 370 14.07 30.41 27.04
CA ALA A 370 13.94 29.02 27.42
C ALA A 370 14.52 28.08 26.34
N PHE A 371 14.21 28.33 25.06
CA PHE A 371 14.82 27.60 23.93
C PHE A 371 16.34 27.82 23.87
N GLY A 372 16.79 29.06 24.00
CA GLY A 372 18.20 29.44 23.98
C GLY A 372 19.01 28.81 25.12
N ALA A 373 18.38 28.62 26.30
CA ALA A 373 18.97 27.94 27.45
C ALA A 373 19.20 26.44 27.19
N LYS A 374 18.44 25.82 26.29
CA LYS A 374 18.62 24.43 25.85
C LYS A 374 19.64 24.31 24.74
N ARG A 375 19.44 25.11 23.71
CA ARG A 375 20.24 25.10 22.52
C ARG A 375 20.59 26.52 22.18
N TYR A 376 21.88 26.83 22.18
CA TYR A 376 22.37 28.16 21.84
C TYR A 376 21.73 28.65 20.53
N ARG A 377 21.07 29.81 20.60
CA ARG A 377 20.32 30.48 19.51
C ARG A 377 19.14 29.69 18.92
N ALA A 378 18.65 28.65 19.58
CA ALA A 378 17.36 28.07 19.23
C ALA A 378 16.23 29.04 19.55
N SER A 379 15.16 28.94 18.76
CA SER A 379 13.99 29.80 18.83
C SER A 379 12.73 28.94 18.73
N PRO A 380 11.63 29.30 19.42
CA PRO A 380 10.34 28.63 19.24
C PRO A 380 9.73 28.87 17.85
N SER A 381 10.25 29.83 17.07
CA SER A 381 9.90 30.10 15.67
C SER A 381 10.93 29.49 14.72
N PHE A 382 10.99 28.16 14.68
CA PHE A 382 11.85 27.41 13.76
C PHE A 382 11.05 26.82 12.59
N MET A 383 11.74 26.40 11.53
CA MET A 383 11.16 25.57 10.49
C MET A 383 12.19 24.56 9.99
N TYR A 384 11.75 23.35 9.66
CA TYR A 384 12.59 22.40 8.94
C TYR A 384 11.77 21.59 7.93
N LEU A 385 12.44 21.15 6.87
CA LEU A 385 11.93 20.20 5.89
C LEU A 385 12.63 18.86 6.10
N LYS A 386 11.86 17.77 6.14
CA LYS A 386 12.34 16.40 6.26
C LYS A 386 11.85 15.58 5.07
N ALA A 387 12.70 14.71 4.55
CA ALA A 387 12.36 13.73 3.54
C ALA A 387 12.94 12.36 3.93
N ASP A 388 12.17 11.28 3.74
CA ASP A 388 12.61 9.89 3.87
C ASP A 388 12.04 9.10 2.70
N GLY A 389 12.89 8.40 1.96
CA GLY A 389 12.47 7.61 0.81
C GLY A 389 13.22 6.30 0.75
N SER A 390 12.53 5.25 0.30
CA SER A 390 13.13 3.93 0.09
C SER A 390 12.65 3.29 -1.19
N HIS A 391 13.49 2.43 -1.76
CA HIS A 391 13.20 1.66 -2.96
C HIS A 391 13.78 0.26 -2.83
N THR A 392 12.95 -0.76 -3.03
CA THR A 392 13.37 -2.14 -3.20
C THR A 392 13.07 -2.57 -4.63
N GLN A 393 14.07 -3.07 -5.34
CA GLN A 393 13.94 -3.66 -6.66
C GLN A 393 14.22 -5.16 -6.59
N ASN A 394 13.25 -5.97 -6.97
CA ASN A 394 13.43 -7.39 -7.26
C ASN A 394 14.04 -7.52 -8.67
N VAL A 395 15.15 -8.25 -8.77
CA VAL A 395 15.87 -8.52 -10.01
C VAL A 395 15.67 -10.01 -10.38
N LYS A 396 15.91 -10.36 -11.64
CA LYS A 396 15.86 -11.76 -12.10
C LYS A 396 16.72 -12.66 -11.21
N GLY A 397 16.20 -13.84 -10.90
CA GLY A 397 16.87 -14.82 -10.03
C GLY A 397 16.62 -14.63 -8.54
N GLY A 398 15.80 -13.65 -8.13
CA GLY A 398 15.39 -13.45 -6.72
C GLY A 398 16.29 -12.49 -5.92
N LEU A 399 17.34 -11.94 -6.54
CA LEU A 399 18.20 -10.92 -5.95
C LEU A 399 17.39 -9.64 -5.70
N GLN A 400 17.66 -8.97 -4.57
CA GLN A 400 17.04 -7.70 -4.21
C GLN A 400 18.09 -6.60 -4.04
N LEU A 401 17.80 -5.44 -4.64
CA LEU A 401 18.53 -4.21 -4.38
C LEU A 401 17.66 -3.30 -3.53
N TYR A 402 18.19 -2.81 -2.43
CA TYR A 402 17.51 -1.88 -1.55
C TYR A 402 18.31 -0.59 -1.42
N ALA A 403 17.63 0.54 -1.51
CA ALA A 403 18.19 1.85 -1.26
C ALA A 403 17.25 2.64 -0.34
N ARG A 404 17.82 3.40 0.58
CA ARG A 404 17.10 4.39 1.40
C ARG A 404 17.88 5.68 1.45
N GLY A 405 17.16 6.79 1.43
CA GLY A 405 17.71 8.13 1.68
C GLY A 405 16.84 8.87 2.67
N ALA A 406 17.46 9.62 3.57
CA ALA A 406 16.76 10.53 4.48
C ALA A 406 17.50 11.86 4.58
N ALA A 407 16.78 12.97 4.67
CA ALA A 407 17.35 14.30 4.78
C ALA A 407 16.52 15.19 5.70
N GLN A 408 17.20 16.11 6.38
CA GLN A 408 16.58 17.20 7.13
C GLN A 408 17.37 18.48 6.88
N ILE A 409 16.66 19.57 6.62
CA ILE A 409 17.24 20.91 6.49
C ILE A 409 16.42 21.90 7.32
N SER A 410 17.09 22.64 8.19
CA SER A 410 16.44 23.58 9.10
C SER A 410 16.75 25.03 8.73
N THR A 411 15.94 25.97 9.22
CA THR A 411 16.20 27.41 9.10
C THR A 411 17.17 27.92 10.17
N GLY A 412 17.33 27.20 11.28
CA GLY A 412 18.16 27.61 12.42
C GLY A 412 18.48 26.46 13.39
N PRO A 413 19.14 26.77 14.52
CA PRO A 413 19.41 25.80 15.58
C PRO A 413 18.12 25.20 16.15
N LEU A 414 18.09 23.88 16.32
CA LEU A 414 16.95 23.12 16.82
C LEU A 414 17.24 22.51 18.19
N VAL A 415 16.21 22.41 19.03
CA VAL A 415 16.27 21.65 20.30
C VAL A 415 16.40 20.15 20.00
N SER A 416 16.93 19.37 20.95
CA SER A 416 17.33 17.97 20.71
C SER A 416 16.19 17.10 20.18
N GLY A 417 14.97 17.30 20.67
CA GLY A 417 13.77 16.61 20.19
C GLY A 417 13.36 16.89 18.74
N GLU A 418 13.92 17.92 18.10
CA GLU A 418 13.67 18.30 16.70
C GLU A 418 14.88 18.07 15.78
N GLN A 419 16.03 17.65 16.33
CA GLN A 419 17.23 17.40 15.55
C GLN A 419 17.17 16.10 14.75
N PHE A 420 17.93 16.06 13.65
CA PHE A 420 18.19 14.84 12.91
C PHE A 420 19.19 13.98 13.68
N ALA A 421 18.92 12.69 13.85
CA ALA A 421 19.79 11.74 14.53
C ALA A 421 20.29 10.65 13.57
N ALA A 422 21.55 10.23 13.74
CA ALA A 422 22.15 9.14 12.98
C ALA A 422 23.09 8.29 13.85
N GLY A 423 23.26 7.04 13.46
CA GLY A 423 23.87 5.96 14.23
C GLY A 423 22.83 4.97 14.76
N GLY A 424 23.17 3.69 14.76
CA GLY A 424 22.30 2.59 15.21
C GLY A 424 21.78 1.71 14.07
N ALA A 425 21.06 0.65 14.45
CA ALA A 425 20.62 -0.40 13.54
C ALA A 425 19.64 0.07 12.44
N THR A 426 18.96 1.20 12.65
CA THR A 426 17.97 1.76 11.71
C THR A 426 18.49 2.96 10.90
N SER A 427 19.77 3.34 11.06
CA SER A 427 20.37 4.48 10.35
C SER A 427 21.75 4.13 9.78
N VAL A 428 22.83 4.39 10.52
CA VAL A 428 24.19 3.99 10.12
C VAL A 428 24.65 2.86 11.03
N ARG A 429 24.60 1.63 10.51
CA ARG A 429 25.00 0.44 11.25
C ARG A 429 26.50 0.45 11.56
N GLY A 430 26.85 -0.17 12.69
CA GLY A 430 28.21 -0.13 13.24
C GLY A 430 28.41 0.90 14.35
N TYR A 431 27.50 1.88 14.48
CA TYR A 431 27.52 2.94 15.50
C TYR A 431 26.41 2.76 16.54
N PHE A 432 26.52 3.43 17.69
CA PHE A 432 25.45 3.46 18.70
C PHE A 432 24.21 4.22 18.20
N SER A 433 23.05 3.88 18.75
CA SER A 433 21.79 4.54 18.42
C SER A 433 21.82 6.03 18.76
N ALA A 434 21.56 6.86 17.75
CA ALA A 434 21.61 8.32 17.82
C ALA A 434 22.97 8.88 18.30
N GLU A 435 24.09 8.23 17.97
CA GLU A 435 25.44 8.67 18.36
C GLU A 435 25.81 10.08 17.85
N ALA A 436 25.22 10.53 16.74
CA ALA A 436 25.35 11.91 16.28
C ALA A 436 23.98 12.56 16.05
N THR A 437 23.83 13.81 16.48
CA THR A 437 22.67 14.65 16.18
C THR A 437 23.08 15.97 15.51
N GLY A 438 22.17 16.55 14.73
CA GLY A 438 22.39 17.80 14.00
C GLY A 438 21.10 18.50 13.61
N ASP A 439 21.21 19.80 13.31
CA ASP A 439 20.08 20.61 12.86
C ASP A 439 19.74 20.32 11.38
N ASP A 440 20.79 20.12 10.57
CA ASP A 440 20.69 19.56 9.22
C ASP A 440 21.31 18.14 9.18
N GLY A 441 20.80 17.27 8.32
CA GLY A 441 21.32 15.92 8.14
C GLY A 441 20.99 15.31 6.77
N LEU A 442 21.87 14.44 6.28
CA LEU A 442 21.66 13.60 5.12
C LEU A 442 22.15 12.19 5.45
N LEU A 443 21.35 11.19 5.12
CA LEU A 443 21.61 9.77 5.31
C LEU A 443 21.31 9.00 4.02
N GLY A 444 22.13 7.99 3.75
CA GLY A 444 21.93 7.03 2.67
C GLY A 444 22.30 5.62 3.09
N THR A 445 21.53 4.65 2.62
CA THR A 445 21.76 3.21 2.79
C THR A 445 21.64 2.53 1.44
N LEU A 446 22.58 1.64 1.14
CA LEU A 446 22.51 0.72 0.02
C LEU A 446 22.67 -0.71 0.55
N GLU A 447 21.82 -1.62 0.09
CA GLU A 447 21.91 -3.04 0.41
C GLU A 447 21.71 -3.90 -0.83
N VAL A 448 22.45 -4.99 -0.90
CA VAL A 448 22.24 -6.07 -1.85
C VAL A 448 21.89 -7.31 -1.06
N ARG A 449 20.73 -7.90 -1.35
CA ARG A 449 20.21 -9.09 -0.67
C ARG A 449 20.10 -10.25 -1.65
N THR A 450 20.52 -11.43 -1.20
CA THR A 450 20.47 -12.65 -1.98
C THR A 450 19.02 -13.05 -2.33
N PRO A 451 18.84 -13.97 -3.28
CA PRO A 451 17.63 -14.78 -3.32
C PRO A 451 17.40 -15.47 -1.97
N SER A 452 16.16 -15.85 -1.72
CA SER A 452 15.83 -16.59 -0.51
C SER A 452 16.32 -18.05 -0.61
N TYR A 453 16.80 -18.57 0.52
CA TYR A 453 17.35 -19.91 0.70
C TYR A 453 16.44 -20.79 1.57
N GLU A 454 15.15 -20.46 1.66
CA GLU A 454 14.14 -21.15 2.46
C GLU A 454 14.04 -22.64 2.12
N HIS A 455 14.24 -23.00 0.85
CA HIS A 455 14.20 -24.38 0.35
C HIS A 455 15.28 -25.30 0.94
N TYR A 456 16.36 -24.73 1.50
CA TYR A 456 17.43 -25.50 2.16
C TYR A 456 17.15 -25.73 3.65
N LEU A 457 16.07 -25.15 4.19
CA LEU A 457 15.65 -25.26 5.58
C LEU A 457 14.35 -26.08 5.69
N TRP A 458 13.78 -26.17 6.89
CA TRP A 458 12.53 -26.90 7.14
C TRP A 458 11.31 -26.09 6.68
N THR A 459 10.17 -26.76 6.51
CA THR A 459 8.91 -26.19 5.98
C THR A 459 8.30 -25.02 6.78
N GLY A 460 8.83 -24.73 7.96
CA GLY A 460 8.40 -23.59 8.79
C GLY A 460 9.10 -22.27 8.46
N VAL A 461 10.08 -22.27 7.56
CA VAL A 461 10.80 -21.07 7.11
C VAL A 461 10.16 -20.53 5.84
N ASP A 462 9.69 -19.29 5.87
CA ASP A 462 9.09 -18.63 4.70
C ASP A 462 10.11 -17.86 3.85
N GLU A 463 11.18 -17.38 4.49
CA GLU A 463 12.23 -16.62 3.80
C GLU A 463 13.54 -16.69 4.60
N TRP A 464 14.67 -16.90 3.93
CA TRP A 464 15.99 -16.74 4.52
C TRP A 464 16.95 -16.09 3.53
N ARG A 465 17.45 -14.89 3.85
CA ARG A 465 18.34 -14.13 2.98
C ARG A 465 19.62 -13.74 3.71
N MET A 466 20.69 -13.60 2.93
CA MET A 466 21.91 -12.92 3.33
C MET A 466 21.98 -11.58 2.60
N TYR A 467 22.68 -10.61 3.19
CA TYR A 467 22.86 -9.31 2.57
C TYR A 467 24.16 -8.65 2.96
N ALA A 468 24.60 -7.73 2.11
CA ALA A 468 25.68 -6.79 2.40
C ALA A 468 25.12 -5.37 2.33
N PHE A 469 25.66 -4.49 3.16
CA PHE A 469 25.18 -3.12 3.26
C PHE A 469 26.31 -2.10 3.35
N PHE A 470 25.99 -0.88 2.93
CA PHE A 470 26.79 0.33 3.11
C PHE A 470 25.86 1.48 3.53
N ASP A 471 26.17 2.10 4.66
CA ASP A 471 25.44 3.23 5.23
C ASP A 471 26.36 4.45 5.35
N ALA A 472 25.81 5.63 5.11
CA ALA A 472 26.52 6.89 5.28
C ALA A 472 25.57 7.96 5.82
N ALA A 473 26.07 8.78 6.74
CA ALA A 473 25.36 9.99 7.16
C ALA A 473 26.32 11.16 7.37
N THR A 474 25.84 12.37 7.09
CA THR A 474 26.51 13.62 7.43
C THR A 474 25.52 14.55 8.13
N LEU A 475 25.94 15.15 9.22
CA LEU A 475 25.11 15.98 10.08
C LEU A 475 25.84 17.28 10.38
N ARG A 476 25.08 18.36 10.52
CA ARG A 476 25.61 19.70 10.80
C ARG A 476 24.81 20.39 11.90
N LEU A 477 25.53 20.90 12.89
CA LEU A 477 25.01 21.86 13.86
C LEU A 477 25.15 23.29 13.31
N ARG A 478 24.05 24.04 13.32
CA ARG A 478 24.00 25.47 12.98
C ARG A 478 24.36 26.28 14.21
N ASP A 479 25.17 27.31 14.07
CA ASP A 479 25.61 28.12 15.23
C ASP A 479 26.14 27.23 16.39
N ALA A 480 27.04 26.30 16.06
CA ALA A 480 27.75 25.50 17.06
C ALA A 480 28.62 26.42 17.93
N LEU A 481 28.70 26.15 19.23
CA LEU A 481 29.62 26.85 20.12
C LEU A 481 31.08 26.55 19.71
N PRO A 482 32.06 27.42 20.04
CA PRO A 482 33.46 27.21 19.67
C PRO A 482 34.04 25.86 20.10
N GLU A 483 33.61 25.35 21.26
CA GLU A 483 34.03 24.06 21.81
C GLU A 483 33.33 22.86 21.15
N GLN A 484 32.22 23.08 20.43
CA GLN A 484 31.37 22.03 19.87
C GLN A 484 31.81 21.64 18.47
N ARG A 485 31.82 20.33 18.21
CA ARG A 485 32.02 19.81 16.86
C ARG A 485 30.85 20.20 15.97
N ARG A 486 31.14 20.96 14.90
CA ARG A 486 30.12 21.50 13.98
C ARG A 486 29.53 20.44 13.04
N SER A 487 30.31 19.45 12.63
CA SER A 487 29.89 18.44 11.67
C SER A 487 30.31 17.04 12.06
N TYR A 488 29.41 16.09 11.79
CA TYR A 488 29.59 14.67 12.07
C TYR A 488 29.45 13.91 10.76
N THR A 489 30.27 12.88 10.57
CA THR A 489 30.17 11.98 9.43
C THR A 489 30.31 10.57 9.93
N LEU A 490 29.29 9.75 9.69
CA LEU A 490 29.26 8.34 10.04
C LEU A 490 29.29 7.54 8.74
N LEU A 491 30.11 6.49 8.69
CA LEU A 491 30.23 5.60 7.54
C LEU A 491 30.27 4.16 8.06
N GLY A 492 29.31 3.33 7.67
CA GLY A 492 29.20 1.95 8.12
C GLY A 492 29.15 0.99 6.94
N ALA A 493 29.78 -0.17 7.07
CA ALA A 493 29.64 -1.25 6.10
C ALA A 493 29.55 -2.59 6.82
N GLY A 494 28.90 -3.57 6.21
CA GLY A 494 28.78 -4.86 6.85
C GLY A 494 27.98 -5.88 6.08
N VAL A 495 27.72 -6.98 6.76
CA VAL A 495 26.94 -8.12 6.25
C VAL A 495 25.93 -8.53 7.29
N GLY A 496 24.84 -9.15 6.85
CA GLY A 496 23.83 -9.66 7.77
C GLY A 496 23.00 -10.77 7.15
N THR A 497 22.11 -11.30 7.97
CA THR A 497 21.14 -12.31 7.55
C THR A 497 19.78 -12.01 8.17
N SER A 498 18.73 -12.27 7.39
CA SER A 498 17.35 -12.16 7.83
C SER A 498 16.60 -13.45 7.56
N ILE A 499 15.81 -13.89 8.51
CA ILE A 499 15.00 -15.10 8.40
C ILE A 499 13.58 -14.84 8.89
N ARG A 500 12.59 -15.39 8.19
CA ARG A 500 11.17 -15.31 8.54
C ARG A 500 10.60 -16.71 8.70
N PHE A 501 9.88 -16.93 9.81
CA PHE A 501 9.27 -18.21 10.17
C PHE A 501 7.77 -18.04 10.43
N TYR A 502 6.99 -19.03 10.01
CA TYR A 502 5.54 -19.11 10.21
C TYR A 502 4.76 -17.84 9.84
N ARG A 503 5.27 -17.06 8.89
CA ARG A 503 4.77 -15.76 8.40
C ARG A 503 4.67 -14.66 9.47
N SER A 504 5.02 -14.97 10.71
CA SER A 504 4.77 -14.13 11.89
C SER A 504 6.04 -13.69 12.60
N VAL A 505 7.12 -14.49 12.56
CA VAL A 505 8.37 -14.19 13.28
C VAL A 505 9.48 -13.85 12.31
N THR A 506 10.11 -12.69 12.48
CA THR A 506 11.28 -12.25 11.70
C THR A 506 12.47 -12.08 12.63
N GLY A 507 13.58 -12.71 12.31
CA GLY A 507 14.88 -12.50 12.94
C GLY A 507 15.86 -11.84 11.98
N LYS A 508 16.69 -10.93 12.50
CA LYS A 508 17.81 -10.32 11.78
C LYS A 508 19.06 -10.33 12.65
N LEU A 509 20.21 -10.49 12.00
CA LEU A 509 21.53 -10.38 12.61
C LEU A 509 22.45 -9.61 11.66
N ASP A 510 23.00 -8.50 12.15
CA ASP A 510 23.90 -7.60 11.44
C ASP A 510 25.29 -7.61 12.07
N PHE A 511 26.32 -7.77 11.24
CA PHE A 511 27.71 -7.56 11.59
C PHE A 511 28.18 -6.29 10.87
N GLY A 512 28.32 -5.20 11.63
CA GLY A 512 28.66 -3.89 11.11
C GLY A 512 30.04 -3.42 11.57
N TRP A 513 30.76 -2.77 10.67
CA TRP A 513 32.02 -2.10 10.94
C TRP A 513 31.89 -0.61 10.63
N PRO A 514 32.12 0.28 11.61
CA PRO A 514 32.27 1.70 11.39
C PRO A 514 33.59 1.95 10.64
N LEU A 515 33.55 2.78 9.61
CA LEU A 515 34.69 3.14 8.76
C LEU A 515 35.31 4.49 9.19
N ARG A 516 34.71 5.16 10.17
CA ARG A 516 35.19 6.40 10.79
C ARG A 516 34.92 6.43 12.27
N ASP A 517 35.82 7.08 13.02
CA ASP A 517 35.60 7.35 14.44
C ASP A 517 34.42 8.29 14.65
N ALA A 518 33.67 8.04 15.72
CA ALA A 518 32.61 8.91 16.23
C ALA A 518 32.89 9.27 17.71
N GLN A 519 31.86 9.63 18.47
CA GLN A 519 32.04 10.09 19.85
C GLN A 519 32.55 8.97 20.77
N ARG A 520 32.01 7.75 20.60
CA ARG A 520 32.37 6.58 21.40
C ARG A 520 32.85 5.43 20.52
N THR A 521 32.32 5.33 19.30
CA THR A 521 32.66 4.29 18.34
C THR A 521 34.02 4.55 17.67
N GLN A 522 34.85 3.51 17.59
CA GLN A 522 36.16 3.53 16.93
C GLN A 522 36.09 2.83 15.58
N ALA A 523 36.72 3.39 14.55
CA ALA A 523 36.78 2.78 13.23
C ALA A 523 37.36 1.36 13.28
N GLY A 524 36.71 0.43 12.57
CA GLY A 524 37.09 -0.97 12.52
C GLY A 524 36.58 -1.85 13.67
N SER A 525 35.92 -1.29 14.70
CA SER A 525 35.32 -2.11 15.76
C SER A 525 34.14 -2.93 15.23
N LEU A 526 34.07 -4.23 15.56
CA LEU A 526 32.90 -5.04 15.19
C LEU A 526 31.72 -4.73 16.12
N THR A 527 30.58 -4.41 15.53
CA THR A 527 29.29 -4.29 16.24
C THR A 527 28.35 -5.39 15.73
N VAL A 528 27.76 -6.15 16.66
CA VAL A 528 26.77 -7.19 16.34
C VAL A 528 25.40 -6.71 16.80
N ASN A 529 24.46 -6.55 15.87
CA ASN A 529 23.09 -6.18 16.19
C ASN A 529 22.13 -7.32 15.85
N PHE A 530 21.24 -7.66 16.75
CA PHE A 530 20.14 -8.58 16.47
C PHE A 530 18.80 -7.85 16.58
N ASN A 531 17.82 -8.31 15.81
CA ASN A 531 16.44 -7.88 15.95
C ASN A 531 15.52 -9.09 15.75
N VAL A 532 14.70 -9.40 16.75
CA VAL A 532 13.64 -10.40 16.65
C VAL A 532 12.32 -9.70 16.81
N ARG A 533 11.39 -9.94 15.87
CA ARG A 533 10.03 -9.41 15.88
C ARG A 533 9.04 -10.54 15.63
N ALA A 534 7.95 -10.56 16.39
CA ALA A 534 6.80 -11.41 16.16
C ALA A 534 5.56 -10.54 15.95
N ASN A 535 4.73 -10.89 14.96
CA ASN A 535 3.43 -10.27 14.69
C ASN A 535 2.36 -11.38 14.73
N PHE A 536 1.24 -11.09 15.39
CA PHE A 536 0.12 -12.00 15.63
C PHE A 536 -1.19 -11.35 15.19
#